data_AF-A0A6M3L407-F1
#
_entry.id   AF-A0A6M3L407-F1
#
_cell.length_a   1.000
_cell.length_b   1.000
_cell.length_c   1.000
_cell.angle_alpha   90.00
_cell.angle_beta   90.00
_cell.angle_gamma   90.00
#
_symmetry.space_group_name_H-M   'P 1'
#
loop_
_entity.id
_entity.type
_entity.pdbx_description
1 polymer ?
#
loop_
_entity_poly.entity_id
_entity_poly.type
_entity_poly.pdbx_seq_one_letter_code
_entity_poly.pdbx_strand_id
1 'polypeptide(L)'
;MNIKITMNAVDITNYVRLDTIEVDAALGQNVTTCSFIADDITGVVDPIELKVVVLTNAAETVKYFAGIVASVTNVIEGIGIVHHVECQDYTLLTEMAIVNETYLAKTDKFMIDDMFTDNLSEISTAGITETGIPAPTMVFNYTSIRAALDQISKITGMEWYIDYDKVLHYHAPAEQYASFDLSDAPDNSATFPYYDFQYARDATRIINVVTVVGAWYKSSDITTEFAADGQQTLFKLPYSRIQAPAANPAVIQVWRNTNIEGTPTWTAKTVGLANTEDSGSFDVMFNFGEATLEWAVAPPAFYDAWKMTYRYAVAIAQTSRDQPSITAYGREYHKKVVDKDVQSFEQAEQRGRQILNEQANVKTILSLKHNQDGAVVGQRQKVTHALFGLDGYYTISKIRMIFRRSSTAEYICTLAGSHPNDDILDNLRELNRLVNFHESNPDEQTFQLFSLDESMALAHATPIAGTETTQDYTWGASGSGKDLDWSLGTWA
;
A
#
# COMPACT_ATOMS: atom_id res chain seq x y z
N MET A 1 -7.76 -32.59 -24.85
CA MET A 1 -6.51 -31.84 -24.56
C MET A 1 -5.50 -32.85 -24.06
N ASN A 2 -4.31 -32.94 -24.65
CA ASN A 2 -3.27 -33.85 -24.17
C ASN A 2 -2.34 -33.09 -23.23
N ILE A 3 -2.17 -33.61 -22.02
CA ILE A 3 -1.28 -33.03 -21.00
C ILE A 3 -0.03 -33.88 -20.85
N LYS A 4 1.03 -33.27 -20.34
CA LYS A 4 2.29 -33.91 -19.98
C LYS A 4 2.69 -33.46 -18.57
N ILE A 5 2.99 -34.42 -17.71
CA ILE A 5 3.48 -34.19 -16.36
C ILE A 5 4.89 -34.75 -16.26
N THR A 6 5.84 -33.88 -15.89
CA THR A 6 7.19 -34.29 -15.56
C THR A 6 7.47 -34.06 -14.09
N MET A 7 8.13 -35.02 -13.47
CA MET A 7 8.60 -34.96 -12.09
C MET A 7 10.09 -35.27 -12.09
N ASN A 8 10.90 -34.37 -11.55
CA ASN A 8 12.37 -34.48 -11.61
C ASN A 8 12.89 -34.76 -13.04
N ALA A 9 12.29 -34.09 -14.04
CA ALA A 9 12.53 -34.29 -15.47
C ALA A 9 12.18 -35.68 -16.06
N VAL A 10 11.56 -36.57 -15.27
CA VAL A 10 11.01 -37.85 -15.75
C VAL A 10 9.55 -37.68 -16.11
N ASP A 11 9.15 -38.15 -17.29
CA ASP A 11 7.74 -38.14 -17.72
C ASP A 11 6.95 -39.22 -16.97
N ILE A 12 5.99 -38.77 -16.15
CA ILE A 12 5.13 -39.64 -15.35
C ILE A 12 3.68 -39.63 -15.85
N THR A 13 3.41 -39.05 -17.01
CA THR A 13 2.04 -38.81 -17.51
C THR A 13 1.18 -40.07 -17.54
N ASN A 14 1.75 -41.21 -17.92
CA ASN A 14 1.00 -42.48 -18.01
C ASN A 14 0.63 -43.09 -16.65
N TYR A 15 1.28 -42.64 -15.58
CA TYR A 15 1.03 -43.10 -14.21
C TYR A 15 0.03 -42.20 -13.48
N VAL A 16 -0.23 -40.98 -13.98
CA VAL A 16 -1.13 -40.02 -13.32
C VAL A 16 -2.58 -40.26 -13.69
N ARG A 17 -3.45 -40.33 -12.67
CA ARG A 17 -4.91 -40.35 -12.85
C ARG A 17 -5.38 -38.96 -13.29
N LEU A 18 -5.69 -38.80 -14.57
CA LEU A 18 -6.05 -37.51 -15.16
C LEU A 18 -7.23 -36.81 -14.47
N ASP A 19 -8.20 -37.56 -13.94
CA ASP A 19 -9.38 -37.00 -13.27
C ASP A 19 -9.13 -36.51 -11.83
N THR A 20 -7.88 -36.58 -11.37
CA THR A 20 -7.46 -36.16 -10.02
C THR A 20 -6.59 -34.91 -10.01
N ILE A 21 -6.25 -34.39 -11.20
CA ILE A 21 -5.40 -33.20 -11.31
C ILE A 21 -6.24 -31.97 -11.00
N GLU A 22 -5.80 -31.23 -9.98
CA GLU A 22 -6.36 -29.96 -9.55
C GLU A 22 -5.22 -28.94 -9.42
N VAL A 23 -5.40 -27.78 -10.05
CA VAL A 23 -4.49 -26.64 -9.91
C VAL A 23 -5.29 -25.46 -9.38
N ASP A 24 -4.84 -24.91 -8.26
CA ASP A 24 -5.44 -23.78 -7.57
C ASP A 24 -4.47 -22.59 -7.62
N ALA A 25 -4.86 -21.52 -8.32
CA ALA A 25 -4.12 -20.27 -8.34
C ALA A 25 -4.99 -19.12 -7.83
N ALA A 26 -4.41 -18.20 -7.06
CA ALA A 26 -5.12 -17.06 -6.47
C ALA A 26 -4.27 -15.78 -6.59
N LEU A 27 -4.96 -14.64 -6.68
CA LEU A 27 -4.35 -13.33 -6.88
C LEU A 27 -3.71 -12.82 -5.60
N GLY A 28 -2.72 -11.95 -5.77
CA GLY A 28 -1.90 -11.44 -4.69
C GLY A 28 -0.77 -12.39 -4.35
N GLN A 29 -0.24 -12.27 -3.13
CA GLN A 29 0.87 -13.08 -2.63
C GLN A 29 0.46 -14.53 -2.35
N ASN A 30 -0.66 -15.02 -2.89
CA ASN A 30 -1.18 -16.34 -2.59
C ASN A 30 -0.39 -17.42 -3.33
N VAL A 31 -0.18 -18.52 -2.62
CA VAL A 31 0.53 -19.69 -3.12
C VAL A 31 -0.33 -20.40 -4.16
N THR A 32 0.24 -20.67 -5.34
CA THR A 32 -0.36 -21.58 -6.31
C THR A 32 -0.03 -23.02 -5.92
N THR A 33 -1.05 -23.88 -5.86
CA THR A 33 -0.90 -25.30 -5.53
C THR A 33 -1.37 -26.19 -6.66
N CYS A 34 -0.80 -27.39 -6.73
CA CYS A 34 -1.19 -28.44 -7.66
C CYS A 34 -1.25 -29.77 -6.91
N SER A 35 -2.29 -30.56 -7.12
CA SER A 35 -2.41 -31.90 -6.54
C SER A 35 -2.84 -32.91 -7.58
N PHE A 36 -2.30 -34.12 -7.49
CA PHE A 36 -2.69 -35.24 -8.35
C PHE A 36 -2.37 -36.58 -7.68
N ILE A 37 -2.97 -37.65 -8.24
CA ILE A 37 -2.72 -39.02 -7.82
C ILE A 37 -1.96 -39.77 -8.92
N ALA A 38 -0.87 -40.45 -8.54
CA ALA A 38 -0.09 -41.30 -9.43
C ALA A 38 -0.10 -42.77 -8.98
N ASP A 39 -0.41 -43.68 -9.90
CA ASP A 39 -0.40 -45.12 -9.70
C ASP A 39 0.97 -45.69 -10.08
N ASP A 40 1.69 -46.24 -9.11
CA ASP A 40 2.95 -46.92 -9.34
C ASP A 40 2.86 -48.42 -9.07
N ILE A 41 2.72 -49.18 -10.15
CA ILE A 41 2.79 -50.65 -10.13
C ILE A 41 4.22 -51.14 -10.44
N THR A 42 5.06 -50.25 -10.97
CA THR A 42 6.34 -50.61 -11.62
C THR A 42 7.58 -50.17 -10.85
N GLY A 43 7.43 -49.33 -9.82
CA GLY A 43 8.54 -48.68 -9.12
C GLY A 43 9.17 -47.54 -9.93
N VAL A 44 8.43 -46.94 -10.87
CA VAL A 44 8.95 -45.91 -11.79
C VAL A 44 8.66 -44.50 -11.27
N VAL A 45 7.61 -44.33 -10.46
CA VAL A 45 7.24 -43.03 -9.90
C VAL A 45 7.99 -42.86 -8.59
N ASP A 46 8.93 -41.92 -8.55
CA ASP A 46 9.74 -41.62 -7.35
C ASP A 46 9.46 -40.18 -6.89
N PRO A 47 8.32 -39.94 -6.21
CA PRO A 47 7.98 -38.62 -5.71
C PRO A 47 8.82 -38.32 -4.48
N ILE A 48 9.84 -37.51 -4.67
CA ILE A 48 10.72 -36.99 -3.61
C ILE A 48 10.33 -35.54 -3.33
N GLU A 49 10.23 -35.19 -2.04
CA GLU A 49 9.96 -33.82 -1.60
C GLU A 49 11.03 -32.84 -2.11
N LEU A 50 10.63 -31.58 -2.34
CA LEU A 50 11.46 -30.50 -2.88
C LEU A 50 11.96 -30.75 -4.32
N LYS A 51 11.49 -31.77 -5.02
CA LYS A 51 11.77 -31.95 -6.45
C LYS A 51 10.79 -31.19 -7.33
N VAL A 52 11.27 -30.79 -8.50
CA VAL A 52 10.49 -29.99 -9.45
C VAL A 52 9.43 -30.83 -10.12
N VAL A 53 8.21 -30.27 -10.22
CA VAL A 53 7.09 -30.80 -10.99
C VAL A 53 6.65 -29.74 -11.99
N VAL A 54 6.40 -30.18 -13.23
CA VAL A 54 5.92 -29.32 -14.31
C VAL A 54 4.76 -29.99 -15.03
N LEU A 55 3.64 -29.26 -15.14
CA LEU A 55 2.46 -29.63 -15.90
C LEU A 55 2.38 -28.76 -17.15
N THR A 56 2.38 -29.41 -18.32
CA THR A 56 2.35 -28.76 -19.63
C THR A 56 1.30 -29.37 -20.54
N ASN A 57 0.99 -28.69 -21.64
CA ASN A 57 0.37 -29.36 -22.78
C ASN A 57 1.36 -30.34 -23.43
N ALA A 58 0.87 -31.30 -24.22
CA ALA A 58 1.72 -32.30 -24.86
C ALA A 58 2.77 -31.74 -25.83
N ALA A 59 2.60 -30.50 -26.31
CA ALA A 59 3.56 -29.81 -27.15
C ALA A 59 4.59 -28.99 -26.36
N GLU A 60 4.49 -28.95 -25.02
CA GLU A 60 5.33 -28.17 -24.11
C GLU A 60 5.36 -26.66 -24.39
N THR A 61 4.34 -26.13 -25.06
CA THR A 61 4.24 -24.70 -25.39
C THR A 61 3.48 -23.91 -24.33
N VAL A 62 2.63 -24.55 -23.53
CA VAL A 62 1.86 -23.93 -22.46
C VAL A 62 2.12 -24.69 -21.16
N LYS A 63 2.55 -23.95 -20.14
CA LYS A 63 2.71 -24.46 -18.76
C LYS A 63 1.45 -24.11 -17.98
N TYR A 64 0.82 -25.12 -17.40
CA TYR A 64 -0.33 -24.95 -16.50
C TYR A 64 0.09 -24.85 -15.03
N PHE A 65 1.23 -25.46 -14.69
CA PHE A 65 1.81 -25.38 -13.36
C PHE A 65 3.31 -25.70 -13.44
N ALA A 66 4.11 -25.00 -12.63
CA ALA A 66 5.49 -25.36 -12.36
C ALA A 66 5.81 -25.04 -10.89
N GLY A 67 6.42 -25.98 -10.20
CA GLY A 67 6.67 -25.85 -8.76
C GLY A 67 7.51 -26.99 -8.22
N ILE A 68 7.41 -27.20 -6.91
CA ILE A 68 8.11 -28.25 -6.17
C ILE A 68 7.13 -29.11 -5.38
N VAL A 69 7.47 -30.39 -5.21
CA VAL A 69 6.72 -31.33 -4.37
C VAL A 69 6.82 -30.87 -2.92
N ALA A 70 5.68 -30.54 -2.31
CA ALA A 70 5.58 -30.11 -0.93
C ALA A 70 5.33 -31.29 0.01
N SER A 71 4.42 -32.20 -0.37
CA SER A 71 4.08 -33.38 0.42
C SER A 71 3.78 -34.58 -0.49
N VAL A 72 4.09 -35.78 0.02
CA VAL A 72 3.79 -37.04 -0.63
C VAL A 72 3.18 -37.99 0.38
N THR A 73 1.98 -38.49 0.08
CA THR A 73 1.33 -39.53 0.89
C THR A 73 1.22 -40.81 0.08
N ASN A 74 1.84 -41.87 0.57
CA ASN A 74 1.86 -43.18 -0.10
C ASN A 74 0.81 -44.09 0.53
N VAL A 75 -0.08 -44.62 -0.30
CA VAL A 75 -1.12 -45.58 0.09
C VAL A 75 -0.92 -46.85 -0.72
N ILE A 76 -1.04 -48.01 -0.09
CA ILE A 76 -0.98 -49.30 -0.80
C ILE A 76 -2.40 -49.64 -1.27
N GLU A 77 -2.61 -49.73 -2.58
CA GLU A 77 -3.87 -50.19 -3.18
C GLU A 77 -3.61 -51.38 -4.12
N GLY A 78 -4.17 -52.55 -3.77
CA GLY A 78 -4.01 -53.75 -4.58
C GLY A 78 -2.57 -54.26 -4.66
N ILE A 79 -2.00 -54.27 -5.86
CA ILE A 79 -0.62 -54.73 -6.14
C ILE A 79 0.40 -53.58 -6.31
N GLY A 80 -0.06 -52.33 -6.27
CA GLY A 80 0.77 -51.15 -6.49
C GLY A 80 0.75 -50.18 -5.31
N ILE A 81 1.56 -49.14 -5.41
CA ILE A 81 1.57 -47.99 -4.51
C ILE A 81 0.86 -46.84 -5.23
N VAL A 82 0.01 -46.13 -4.50
CA VAL A 82 -0.68 -44.94 -4.96
C VAL A 82 -0.07 -43.75 -4.24
N HIS A 83 0.46 -42.82 -5.02
CA HIS A 83 1.10 -41.60 -4.52
C HIS A 83 0.12 -40.45 -4.64
N HIS A 84 -0.28 -39.89 -3.49
CA HIS A 84 -0.95 -38.60 -3.42
C HIS A 84 0.14 -37.53 -3.35
N VAL A 85 0.25 -36.72 -4.39
CA VAL A 85 1.30 -35.71 -4.51
C VAL A 85 0.68 -34.34 -4.41
N GLU A 86 1.18 -33.54 -3.47
CA GLU A 86 0.86 -32.12 -3.34
C GLU A 86 2.08 -31.29 -3.70
N CYS A 87 1.89 -30.31 -4.56
CA CYS A 87 2.93 -29.44 -5.06
C CYS A 87 2.57 -27.99 -4.77
N GLN A 88 3.62 -27.20 -4.56
CA GLN A 88 3.56 -25.77 -4.34
C GLN A 88 4.40 -25.08 -5.41
N ASP A 89 4.02 -23.88 -5.84
CA ASP A 89 4.83 -23.06 -6.74
C ASP A 89 6.21 -22.69 -6.14
N TYR A 90 7.01 -21.98 -6.94
CA TYR A 90 8.35 -21.55 -6.52
C TYR A 90 8.34 -20.50 -5.40
N THR A 91 7.19 -20.00 -4.95
CA THR A 91 7.13 -19.11 -3.79
C THR A 91 7.56 -19.82 -2.51
N LEU A 92 7.43 -21.15 -2.43
CA LEU A 92 7.92 -21.94 -1.30
C LEU A 92 9.43 -21.73 -1.06
N LEU A 93 10.21 -21.55 -2.13
CA LEU A 93 11.65 -21.28 -2.02
C LEU A 93 11.94 -19.94 -1.32
N THR A 94 11.11 -18.93 -1.58
CA THR A 94 11.23 -17.61 -0.92
C THR A 94 10.79 -17.63 0.54
N GLU A 95 9.96 -18.61 0.93
CA GLU A 95 9.54 -18.79 2.32
C GLU A 95 10.63 -19.51 3.14
N MET A 96 11.38 -20.42 2.50
CA MET A 96 12.48 -21.14 3.13
C MET A 96 13.78 -20.31 3.24
N ALA A 97 14.00 -19.36 2.33
CA ALA A 97 15.18 -18.50 2.34
C ALA A 97 15.04 -17.35 3.36
N ILE A 98 16.09 -17.11 4.15
CA ILE A 98 16.10 -16.12 5.25
C ILE A 98 17.09 -15.00 4.92
N VAL A 99 16.70 -13.76 5.21
CA VAL A 99 17.50 -12.55 5.06
C VAL A 99 17.79 -11.94 6.43
N ASN A 100 19.02 -11.45 6.61
CA ASN A 100 19.45 -10.75 7.81
C ASN A 100 20.30 -9.52 7.44
N GLU A 101 19.65 -8.47 6.95
CA GLU A 101 20.30 -7.30 6.35
C GLU A 101 19.63 -5.98 6.70
N THR A 102 20.39 -4.89 6.56
CA THR A 102 19.90 -3.53 6.77
C THR A 102 20.25 -2.66 5.58
N TYR A 103 19.22 -2.10 4.96
CA TYR A 103 19.34 -1.21 3.81
C TYR A 103 19.07 0.23 4.22
N LEU A 104 19.96 1.14 3.83
CA LEU A 104 19.85 2.58 4.09
C LEU A 104 19.78 3.31 2.75
N ALA A 105 18.70 4.07 2.53
CA ALA A 105 18.47 4.88 1.34
C ALA A 105 18.69 4.12 0.01
N LYS A 106 18.22 2.86 -0.06
CA LYS A 106 18.31 2.01 -1.25
C LYS A 106 16.98 1.93 -1.98
N THR A 107 17.04 1.71 -3.29
CA THR A 107 15.86 1.45 -4.11
C THR A 107 15.37 0.02 -3.86
N ASP A 108 14.06 -0.19 -3.97
CA ASP A 108 13.43 -1.51 -3.89
C ASP A 108 14.10 -2.55 -4.79
N LYS A 109 14.35 -2.20 -6.06
CA LYS A 109 15.06 -3.07 -6.99
C LYS A 109 16.42 -3.50 -6.45
N PHE A 110 17.21 -2.57 -5.92
CA PHE A 110 18.52 -2.89 -5.36
C PHE A 110 18.39 -3.87 -4.19
N MET A 111 17.45 -3.61 -3.27
CA MET A 111 17.22 -4.47 -2.12
C MET A 111 16.79 -5.88 -2.54
N ILE A 112 15.89 -5.99 -3.53
CA ILE A 112 15.43 -7.29 -4.02
C ILE A 112 16.56 -8.04 -4.75
N ASP A 113 17.28 -7.38 -5.65
CA ASP A 113 18.38 -8.01 -6.39
C ASP A 113 19.47 -8.55 -5.44
N ASP A 114 19.80 -7.80 -4.39
CA ASP A 114 20.79 -8.17 -3.38
C ASP A 114 20.34 -9.37 -2.54
N MET A 115 19.10 -9.34 -2.00
CA MET A 115 18.52 -10.45 -1.23
C MET A 115 18.51 -11.78 -2.01
N PHE A 116 18.18 -11.74 -3.30
CA PHE A 116 18.11 -12.93 -4.15
C PHE A 116 19.50 -13.42 -4.59
N THR A 117 20.43 -12.52 -4.86
CA THR A 117 21.80 -12.89 -5.25
C THR A 117 22.48 -13.69 -4.15
N ASP A 118 22.34 -13.27 -2.90
CA ASP A 118 23.04 -13.88 -1.78
C ASP A 118 22.33 -15.10 -1.19
N ASN A 119 20.99 -15.13 -1.22
CA ASN A 119 20.22 -16.15 -0.51
C ASN A 119 19.41 -17.09 -1.42
N LEU A 120 19.13 -16.74 -2.68
CA LEU A 120 18.26 -17.55 -3.56
C LEU A 120 18.54 -17.33 -5.07
N SER A 121 19.76 -17.65 -5.50
CA SER A 121 20.23 -17.43 -6.88
C SER A 121 19.55 -18.29 -7.96
N GLU A 122 18.72 -19.26 -7.56
CA GLU A 122 17.96 -20.08 -8.51
C GLU A 122 16.72 -19.40 -9.09
N ILE A 123 16.28 -18.27 -8.50
CA ILE A 123 15.22 -17.42 -9.03
C ILE A 123 15.87 -16.19 -9.67
N SER A 124 15.51 -15.94 -10.93
CA SER A 124 16.01 -14.79 -11.66
C SER A 124 15.24 -13.53 -11.29
N THR A 125 15.95 -12.43 -11.01
CA THR A 125 15.36 -11.10 -10.80
C THR A 125 15.26 -10.28 -12.09
N ALA A 126 15.44 -10.91 -13.26
CA ALA A 126 15.39 -10.24 -14.56
C ALA A 126 14.01 -9.63 -14.89
N GLY A 127 12.93 -10.10 -14.25
CA GLY A 127 11.57 -9.59 -14.40
C GLY A 127 11.27 -8.31 -13.63
N ILE A 128 12.23 -7.78 -12.86
CA ILE A 128 12.07 -6.50 -12.14
C ILE A 128 12.34 -5.35 -13.10
N THR A 129 11.27 -4.78 -13.67
CA THR A 129 11.36 -3.71 -14.68
C THR A 129 11.27 -2.31 -14.11
N GLU A 130 10.75 -2.15 -12.89
CA GLU A 130 10.52 -0.85 -12.28
C GLU A 130 11.49 -0.59 -11.12
N THR A 131 11.85 0.69 -10.94
CA THR A 131 12.61 1.16 -9.79
C THR A 131 11.68 2.05 -8.98
N GLY A 132 11.26 1.58 -7.82
CA GLY A 132 10.43 2.32 -6.90
C GLY A 132 11.21 3.37 -6.10
N ILE A 133 10.52 3.92 -5.10
CA ILE A 133 10.99 5.04 -4.28
C ILE A 133 12.12 4.56 -3.35
N PRO A 134 13.22 5.31 -3.19
CA PRO A 134 14.24 4.97 -2.19
C PRO A 134 13.62 4.98 -0.78
N ALA A 135 13.66 3.83 -0.11
CA ALA A 135 13.18 3.72 1.26
C ALA A 135 14.22 4.31 2.23
N PRO A 136 13.81 5.09 3.26
CA PRO A 136 14.73 5.78 4.16
C PRO A 136 15.65 4.81 4.90
N THR A 137 15.09 3.82 5.59
CA THR A 137 15.82 2.70 6.22
C THR A 137 14.90 1.48 6.30
N MET A 138 15.35 0.31 5.84
CA MET A 138 14.66 -0.97 6.04
C MET A 138 15.59 -1.99 6.70
N VAL A 139 15.06 -2.67 7.72
CA VAL A 139 15.81 -3.63 8.54
C VAL A 139 15.07 -4.96 8.48
N PHE A 140 15.76 -6.00 8.00
CA PHE A 140 15.26 -7.37 7.97
C PHE A 140 16.10 -8.21 8.93
N ASN A 141 15.52 -8.60 10.07
CA ASN A 141 16.22 -9.42 11.07
C ASN A 141 15.68 -10.84 11.01
N TYR A 142 16.44 -11.77 10.42
CA TYR A 142 16.05 -13.18 10.25
C TYR A 142 14.63 -13.35 9.69
N THR A 143 14.31 -12.58 8.66
CA THR A 143 12.98 -12.57 8.02
C THR A 143 13.04 -13.38 6.72
N SER A 144 11.99 -14.12 6.37
CA SER A 144 11.98 -14.82 5.09
C SER A 144 11.96 -13.84 3.91
N ILE A 145 12.53 -14.23 2.76
CA ILE A 145 12.50 -13.39 1.55
C ILE A 145 11.07 -13.01 1.20
N ARG A 146 10.14 -13.95 1.32
CA ARG A 146 8.71 -13.70 1.13
C ARG A 146 8.20 -12.55 2.01
N ALA A 147 8.42 -12.63 3.32
CA ALA A 147 7.98 -11.58 4.24
C ALA A 147 8.68 -10.24 3.98
N ALA A 148 9.95 -10.25 3.55
CA ALA A 148 10.66 -9.05 3.13
C ALA A 148 10.04 -8.42 1.86
N LEU A 149 9.71 -9.23 0.84
CA LEU A 149 8.99 -8.77 -0.35
C LEU A 149 7.59 -8.23 -0.01
N ASP A 150 6.87 -8.88 0.90
CA ASP A 150 5.57 -8.43 1.39
C ASP A 150 5.68 -7.06 2.08
N GLN A 151 6.74 -6.84 2.85
CA GLN A 151 6.99 -5.56 3.49
C GLN A 151 7.35 -4.46 2.48
N ILE A 152 8.19 -4.77 1.49
CA ILE A 152 8.58 -3.83 0.43
C ILE A 152 7.35 -3.44 -0.40
N SER A 153 6.58 -4.42 -0.88
CA SER A 153 5.35 -4.21 -1.66
C SER A 153 4.30 -3.40 -0.91
N LYS A 154 4.14 -3.63 0.41
CA LYS A 154 3.23 -2.83 1.25
C LYS A 154 3.60 -1.36 1.33
N ILE A 155 4.90 -1.04 1.29
CA ILE A 155 5.39 0.35 1.33
C ILE A 155 5.30 0.99 -0.05
N THR A 156 5.67 0.26 -1.11
CA THR A 156 5.73 0.81 -2.48
C THR A 156 4.39 0.77 -3.21
N GLY A 157 3.44 -0.06 -2.76
CA GLY A 157 2.19 -0.34 -3.46
C GLY A 157 2.34 -1.21 -4.71
N MET A 158 3.49 -1.87 -4.87
CA MET A 158 3.79 -2.76 -6.00
C MET A 158 3.30 -4.19 -5.72
N GLU A 159 3.13 -4.97 -6.77
CA GLU A 159 2.82 -6.40 -6.69
C GLU A 159 4.02 -7.24 -7.14
N TRP A 160 4.08 -8.47 -6.62
CA TRP A 160 5.10 -9.43 -7.00
C TRP A 160 4.54 -10.83 -7.16
N TYR A 161 5.08 -11.58 -8.11
CA TYR A 161 4.82 -13.00 -8.27
C TYR A 161 6.02 -13.68 -8.94
N ILE A 162 6.11 -15.01 -8.82
CA ILE A 162 7.13 -15.81 -9.50
C ILE A 162 6.44 -16.61 -10.60
N ASP A 163 6.93 -16.50 -11.83
CA ASP A 163 6.36 -17.22 -12.96
C ASP A 163 6.84 -18.69 -13.03
N TYR A 164 6.30 -19.42 -14.00
CA TYR A 164 6.64 -20.82 -14.23
C TYR A 164 8.05 -21.06 -14.80
N ASP A 165 8.81 -19.99 -15.09
CA ASP A 165 10.18 -20.00 -15.58
C ASP A 165 11.20 -19.58 -14.49
N LYS A 166 10.76 -19.51 -13.22
CA LYS A 166 11.55 -19.04 -12.08
C LYS A 166 12.03 -17.59 -12.23
N VAL A 167 11.24 -16.74 -12.86
CA VAL A 167 11.50 -15.30 -12.92
C VAL A 167 10.59 -14.60 -11.92
N LEU A 168 11.20 -13.79 -11.05
CA LEU A 168 10.48 -12.88 -10.17
C LEU A 168 10.04 -11.66 -10.98
N HIS A 169 8.72 -11.44 -11.00
CA HIS A 169 8.10 -10.23 -11.52
C HIS A 169 7.76 -9.31 -10.35
N TYR A 170 8.14 -8.04 -10.47
CA TYR A 170 7.82 -6.99 -9.50
C TYR A 170 7.42 -5.73 -10.28
N HIS A 171 6.16 -5.33 -10.18
CA HIS A 171 5.56 -4.32 -11.05
C HIS A 171 4.43 -3.55 -10.37
N ALA A 172 4.11 -2.38 -10.92
CA ALA A 172 2.89 -1.67 -10.55
C ALA A 172 1.64 -2.48 -10.96
N PRO A 173 0.53 -2.40 -10.23
CA PRO A 173 -0.73 -3.06 -10.61
C PRO A 173 -1.12 -2.68 -12.05
N ALA A 174 -0.89 -3.60 -13.00
CA ALA A 174 -1.09 -3.33 -14.42
C ALA A 174 -2.43 -3.91 -14.88
N GLU A 175 -3.15 -3.17 -15.73
CA GLU A 175 -4.36 -3.69 -16.37
C GLU A 175 -4.00 -4.69 -17.47
N GLN A 176 -3.77 -5.94 -17.10
CA GLN A 176 -3.67 -7.04 -18.06
C GLN A 176 -5.09 -7.51 -18.41
N TYR A 177 -5.39 -7.64 -19.69
CA TYR A 177 -6.69 -8.17 -20.15
C TYR A 177 -6.57 -9.66 -20.47
N ALA A 178 -7.62 -10.42 -20.15
CA ALA A 178 -7.72 -11.82 -20.55
C ALA A 178 -7.80 -11.94 -22.08
N SER A 179 -7.36 -13.07 -22.62
CA SER A 179 -7.31 -13.31 -24.08
C SER A 179 -8.67 -13.52 -24.75
N PHE A 180 -9.72 -13.72 -23.96
CA PHE A 180 -11.10 -13.92 -24.41
C PHE A 180 -12.08 -13.33 -23.39
N ASP A 181 -13.35 -13.21 -23.77
CA ASP A 181 -14.45 -12.68 -22.96
C ASP A 181 -15.49 -13.75 -22.58
N LEU A 182 -16.33 -13.49 -21.56
CA LEU A 182 -17.38 -14.40 -21.10
C LEU A 182 -18.78 -13.79 -21.27
N SER A 183 -19.73 -14.55 -21.84
CA SER A 183 -21.07 -14.07 -22.16
C SER A 183 -22.14 -15.15 -21.99
N ASP A 184 -23.34 -14.76 -21.56
CA ASP A 184 -24.56 -15.59 -21.59
C ASP A 184 -25.19 -15.68 -22.98
N ALA A 185 -24.69 -14.90 -23.94
CA ALA A 185 -24.96 -15.02 -25.37
C ALA A 185 -23.62 -15.04 -26.15
N PRO A 186 -22.85 -16.14 -26.11
CA PRO A 186 -21.51 -16.20 -26.67
C PRO A 186 -21.51 -16.41 -28.19
N ASP A 187 -20.47 -15.88 -28.84
CA ASP A 187 -20.17 -16.10 -30.27
C ASP A 187 -19.22 -17.29 -30.52
N ASN A 188 -18.66 -17.88 -29.46
CA ASN A 188 -17.66 -18.96 -29.48
C ASN A 188 -16.39 -18.62 -30.27
N SER A 189 -16.05 -17.33 -30.37
CA SER A 189 -14.81 -16.86 -31.00
C SER A 189 -14.09 -15.89 -30.09
N ALA A 190 -14.70 -14.73 -29.80
CA ALA A 190 -14.15 -13.75 -28.86
C ALA A 190 -14.79 -13.90 -27.48
N THR A 191 -16.03 -14.40 -27.43
CA THR A 191 -16.83 -14.58 -26.22
C THR A 191 -17.22 -16.05 -26.07
N PHE A 192 -17.07 -16.57 -24.86
CA PHE A 192 -17.31 -17.99 -24.55
C PHE A 192 -18.42 -18.16 -23.50
N PRO A 193 -19.16 -19.29 -23.55
CA PRO A 193 -20.17 -19.61 -22.55
C PRO A 193 -19.53 -19.84 -21.18
N TYR A 194 -20.28 -19.49 -20.14
CA TYR A 194 -20.03 -19.90 -18.77
C TYR A 194 -21.28 -20.56 -18.17
N TYR A 195 -21.12 -21.23 -17.04
CA TYR A 195 -22.19 -21.89 -16.29
C TYR A 195 -21.92 -21.82 -14.78
N ASP A 196 -22.88 -22.29 -13.97
CA ASP A 196 -22.84 -22.20 -12.49
C ASP A 196 -22.54 -20.79 -11.97
N PHE A 197 -23.15 -19.79 -12.59
CA PHE A 197 -22.93 -18.38 -12.25
C PHE A 197 -23.52 -18.02 -10.88
N GLN A 198 -22.71 -17.38 -10.04
CA GLN A 198 -23.09 -16.82 -8.76
C GLN A 198 -22.67 -15.35 -8.68
N TYR A 199 -23.59 -14.52 -8.20
CA TYR A 199 -23.40 -13.09 -8.02
C TYR A 199 -23.62 -12.72 -6.56
N ALA A 200 -22.59 -12.16 -5.93
CA ALA A 200 -22.65 -11.66 -4.56
C ALA A 200 -22.15 -10.22 -4.49
N ARG A 201 -22.77 -9.44 -3.61
CA ARG A 201 -22.33 -8.10 -3.24
C ARG A 201 -22.21 -8.01 -1.73
N ASP A 202 -21.09 -7.49 -1.25
CA ASP A 202 -20.85 -7.30 0.17
C ASP A 202 -20.61 -5.82 0.47
N ALA A 203 -21.52 -5.24 1.27
CA ALA A 203 -21.47 -3.86 1.72
C ALA A 203 -21.03 -3.71 3.18
N THR A 204 -20.73 -4.82 3.87
CA THR A 204 -20.42 -4.82 5.31
C THR A 204 -19.08 -4.16 5.64
N ARG A 205 -18.19 -4.00 4.65
CA ARG A 205 -16.81 -3.57 4.80
C ARG A 205 -16.48 -2.23 4.13
N ILE A 206 -17.49 -1.43 3.81
CA ILE A 206 -17.27 -0.13 3.17
C ILE A 206 -16.58 0.83 4.13
N ILE A 207 -15.46 1.40 3.70
CA ILE A 207 -14.68 2.40 4.42
C ILE A 207 -14.30 3.50 3.44
N ASN A 208 -14.75 4.73 3.70
CA ASN A 208 -14.52 5.88 2.81
C ASN A 208 -13.80 7.05 3.48
N VAL A 209 -13.42 6.89 4.76
CA VAL A 209 -12.52 7.79 5.48
C VAL A 209 -11.49 6.95 6.24
N VAL A 210 -10.21 7.15 5.96
CA VAL A 210 -9.11 6.42 6.61
C VAL A 210 -8.17 7.40 7.28
N THR A 211 -7.91 7.22 8.56
CA THR A 211 -6.89 7.96 9.32
C THR A 211 -5.73 7.03 9.62
N VAL A 212 -4.58 7.31 9.03
CA VAL A 212 -3.33 6.58 9.28
C VAL A 212 -2.50 7.35 10.30
N VAL A 213 -2.15 6.67 11.39
CA VAL A 213 -1.26 7.17 12.44
C VAL A 213 0.07 6.45 12.35
N GLY A 214 1.08 7.19 11.94
CA GLY A 214 2.44 6.73 11.68
C GLY A 214 3.34 6.70 12.91
N ALA A 215 4.65 6.63 12.63
CA ALA A 215 5.71 6.85 13.59
C ALA A 215 5.71 8.30 14.12
N TRP A 216 6.56 8.51 15.12
CA TRP A 216 6.86 9.85 15.61
C TRP A 216 7.98 10.44 14.77
N TYR A 217 7.76 11.63 14.20
CA TYR A 217 8.81 12.40 13.58
C TYR A 217 9.22 13.58 14.48
N LYS A 218 10.43 14.07 14.26
CA LYS A 218 10.96 15.22 15.00
C LYS A 218 10.52 16.49 14.30
N SER A 219 9.96 17.44 15.05
CA SER A 219 9.66 18.77 14.54
C SER A 219 10.93 19.48 14.04
N SER A 220 10.76 20.56 13.28
CA SER A 220 11.81 21.57 13.09
C SER A 220 12.23 22.18 14.43
N ASP A 221 13.39 22.84 14.46
CA ASP A 221 13.83 23.59 15.64
C ASP A 221 12.81 24.70 15.93
N ILE A 222 12.26 24.71 17.15
CA ILE A 222 11.38 25.76 17.64
C ILE A 222 12.06 26.45 18.80
N THR A 223 12.01 27.78 18.80
CA THR A 223 12.39 28.60 19.95
C THR A 223 11.12 29.11 20.63
N THR A 224 10.97 28.80 21.91
CA THR A 224 9.85 29.29 22.74
C THR A 224 10.40 30.15 23.87
N GLU A 225 9.75 31.28 24.10
CA GLU A 225 10.03 32.21 25.21
C GLU A 225 9.07 31.93 26.37
N PHE A 226 9.58 32.05 27.59
CA PHE A 226 8.86 31.71 28.81
C PHE A 226 8.94 32.85 29.82
N ALA A 227 7.80 33.12 30.44
CA ALA A 227 7.71 34.05 31.55
C ALA A 227 8.23 33.40 32.85
N ALA A 228 8.76 34.22 33.75
CA ALA A 228 9.12 33.81 35.10
C ALA A 228 8.76 34.91 36.11
N ASP A 229 8.71 34.55 37.40
CA ASP A 229 8.32 35.43 38.51
C ASP A 229 9.51 35.90 39.37
N GLY A 230 10.74 35.53 39.01
CA GLY A 230 11.93 35.87 39.81
C GLY A 230 12.25 34.90 40.95
N GLN A 231 11.39 33.92 41.24
CA GLN A 231 11.51 33.00 42.39
C GLN A 231 11.40 31.52 41.98
N GLN A 232 10.59 31.22 40.97
CA GLN A 232 10.36 29.88 40.45
C GLN A 232 11.64 29.34 39.80
N THR A 233 12.08 28.18 40.28
CA THR A 233 13.22 27.45 39.72
C THR A 233 12.77 26.29 38.82
N LEU A 234 11.59 25.72 39.07
CA LEU A 234 11.06 24.58 38.33
C LEU A 234 9.99 25.00 37.32
N PHE A 235 10.24 24.73 36.04
CA PHE A 235 9.31 25.01 34.95
C PHE A 235 8.85 23.71 34.29
N LYS A 236 7.53 23.57 34.11
CA LYS A 236 6.94 22.49 33.32
C LYS A 236 6.89 22.92 31.85
N LEU A 237 7.42 22.10 30.97
CA LEU A 237 7.45 22.38 29.54
C LEU A 237 6.12 22.00 28.87
N PRO A 238 5.77 22.67 27.76
CA PRO A 238 4.48 22.44 27.10
C PRO A 238 4.38 21.06 26.43
N TYR A 239 5.49 20.44 26.06
CA TYR A 239 5.52 19.15 25.37
C TYR A 239 6.26 18.10 26.21
N SER A 240 5.71 16.89 26.27
CA SER A 240 6.25 15.79 27.07
C SER A 240 7.46 15.07 26.46
N ARG A 241 7.69 15.22 25.15
CA ARG A 241 8.75 14.52 24.40
C ARG A 241 9.67 15.50 23.69
N ILE A 242 10.43 16.26 24.47
CA ILE A 242 11.37 17.26 23.98
C ILE A 242 12.75 16.62 23.71
N GLN A 243 13.38 17.05 22.61
CA GLN A 243 14.69 16.60 22.17
C GLN A 243 15.59 17.79 21.80
N ALA A 244 16.89 17.54 21.77
CA ALA A 244 17.90 18.51 21.39
C ALA A 244 17.71 19.00 19.92
N PRO A 245 18.05 20.27 19.62
CA PRO A 245 17.97 20.84 18.27
C PRO A 245 18.97 20.20 17.30
N ALA A 246 18.77 20.32 15.98
CA ALA A 246 19.69 19.69 15.00
C ALA A 246 21.11 20.24 15.09
N ALA A 247 21.25 21.54 15.34
CA ALA A 247 22.55 22.18 15.40
C ALA A 247 23.42 21.67 16.56
N ASN A 248 22.80 21.12 17.61
CA ASN A 248 23.50 20.51 18.73
C ASN A 248 22.69 19.32 19.28
N PRO A 249 22.94 18.09 18.80
CA PRO A 249 22.12 16.93 19.13
C PRO A 249 22.36 16.38 20.56
N ALA A 250 23.34 16.92 21.30
CA ALA A 250 23.70 16.41 22.62
C ALA A 250 22.79 16.94 23.73
N VAL A 251 22.43 18.22 23.70
CA VAL A 251 21.67 18.91 24.75
C VAL A 251 20.73 19.97 24.18
N ILE A 252 19.60 20.20 24.86
CA ILE A 252 18.74 21.35 24.57
C ILE A 252 19.50 22.66 24.82
N GLN A 253 19.13 23.71 24.09
CA GLN A 253 19.78 25.02 24.25
C GLN A 253 18.86 25.97 25.00
N VAL A 254 19.38 26.56 26.07
CA VAL A 254 18.63 27.47 26.96
C VAL A 254 19.38 28.78 27.07
N TRP A 255 18.64 29.89 27.04
CA TRP A 255 19.17 31.23 27.24
C TRP A 255 18.36 31.96 28.30
N ARG A 256 19.05 32.73 29.12
CA ARG A 256 18.45 33.64 30.09
C ARG A 256 18.45 35.06 29.53
N ASN A 257 17.37 35.81 29.73
CA ASN A 257 17.37 37.25 29.50
C ASN A 257 18.15 37.95 30.61
N THR A 258 19.19 38.70 30.25
CA THR A 258 20.05 39.44 31.19
C THR A 258 19.85 40.96 31.13
N ASN A 259 18.89 41.44 30.34
CA ASN A 259 18.60 42.86 30.19
C ASN A 259 17.25 43.23 30.84
N ILE A 260 16.46 44.08 30.18
CA ILE A 260 15.13 44.52 30.61
C ILE A 260 14.04 43.79 29.81
N GLU A 261 12.85 43.71 30.39
CA GLU A 261 11.66 43.18 29.75
C GLU A 261 11.35 43.90 28.44
N GLY A 262 11.10 43.13 27.37
CA GLY A 262 10.78 43.65 26.03
C GLY A 262 12.00 44.01 25.16
N THR A 263 13.21 44.01 25.73
CA THR A 263 14.47 44.21 25.00
C THR A 263 15.53 43.18 25.41
N PRO A 264 15.28 41.88 25.15
CA PRO A 264 16.05 40.81 25.75
C PRO A 264 17.48 40.73 25.21
N THR A 265 18.45 40.58 26.10
CA THR A 265 19.81 40.14 25.77
C THR A 265 19.97 38.70 26.19
N TRP A 266 20.11 37.81 25.20
CA TRP A 266 20.13 36.37 25.43
C TRP A 266 21.53 35.87 25.81
N THR A 267 21.71 35.46 27.06
CA THR A 267 22.95 34.83 27.53
C THR A 267 22.75 33.32 27.58
N ALA A 268 23.57 32.56 26.85
CA ALA A 268 23.50 31.10 26.82
C ALA A 268 23.82 30.49 28.19
N LYS A 269 23.15 29.39 28.51
CA LYS A 269 23.29 28.68 29.78
C LYS A 269 23.69 27.23 29.58
N THR A 270 24.46 26.70 30.51
CA THR A 270 24.86 25.29 30.47
C THR A 270 23.69 24.42 30.95
N VAL A 271 23.35 23.41 30.16
CA VAL A 271 22.25 22.49 30.47
C VAL A 271 22.82 21.11 30.75
N GLY A 272 22.50 20.56 31.92
CA GLY A 272 22.81 19.20 32.31
C GLY A 272 21.56 18.31 32.35
N LEU A 273 21.76 16.99 32.41
CA LEU A 273 20.70 16.00 32.50
C LEU A 273 20.37 15.66 33.96
N ALA A 274 19.14 15.96 34.37
CA ALA A 274 18.64 15.61 35.70
C ALA A 274 18.72 14.09 35.93
N ASN A 275 19.08 13.70 37.15
CA ASN A 275 19.26 12.30 37.58
C ASN A 275 20.44 11.53 36.93
N THR A 276 21.21 12.16 36.04
CA THR A 276 22.39 11.54 35.42
C THR A 276 23.67 12.32 35.75
N GLU A 277 23.59 13.64 35.69
CA GLU A 277 24.72 14.53 35.90
C GLU A 277 24.61 15.29 37.23
N ASP A 278 25.75 15.77 37.72
CA ASP A 278 25.81 16.56 38.96
C ASP A 278 25.28 17.98 38.73
N SER A 279 24.21 18.32 39.46
CA SER A 279 23.56 19.63 39.47
C SER A 279 24.50 20.81 39.72
N GLY A 280 25.65 20.62 40.40
CA GLY A 280 26.59 21.70 40.68
C GLY A 280 27.40 22.19 39.48
N SER A 281 27.42 21.44 38.37
CA SER A 281 28.22 21.75 37.18
C SER A 281 27.47 22.51 36.09
N PHE A 282 26.16 22.67 36.22
CA PHE A 282 25.28 23.23 35.19
C PHE A 282 24.41 24.35 35.73
N ASP A 283 24.12 25.35 34.89
CA ASP A 283 23.20 26.43 35.25
C ASP A 283 21.74 25.94 35.33
N VAL A 284 21.42 24.93 34.52
CA VAL A 284 20.06 24.40 34.30
C VAL A 284 20.12 22.88 34.22
N MET A 285 19.17 22.20 34.86
CA MET A 285 19.00 20.75 34.80
C MET A 285 17.70 20.42 34.05
N PHE A 286 17.79 19.51 33.08
CA PHE A 286 16.66 19.08 32.27
C PHE A 286 16.26 17.63 32.57
N ASN A 287 14.98 17.41 32.85
CA ASN A 287 14.41 16.07 33.07
C ASN A 287 13.58 15.64 31.85
N PHE A 288 14.10 14.67 31.09
CA PHE A 288 13.41 14.10 29.93
C PHE A 288 12.10 13.36 30.28
N GLY A 289 12.01 12.73 31.45
CA GLY A 289 10.87 11.90 31.82
C GLY A 289 9.64 12.71 32.21
N GLU A 290 9.86 13.81 32.92
CA GLU A 290 8.77 14.69 33.41
C GLU A 290 8.55 15.93 32.54
N ALA A 291 9.42 16.16 31.56
CA ALA A 291 9.47 17.37 30.75
C ALA A 291 9.51 18.63 31.63
N THR A 292 10.42 18.63 32.59
CA THR A 292 10.65 19.74 33.53
C THR A 292 12.06 20.28 33.39
N LEU A 293 12.21 21.57 33.67
CA LEU A 293 13.47 22.29 33.61
C LEU A 293 13.68 23.01 34.94
N GLU A 294 14.80 22.73 35.59
CA GLU A 294 15.15 23.26 36.90
C GLU A 294 16.35 24.20 36.81
N TRP A 295 16.19 25.42 37.30
CA TRP A 295 17.24 26.43 37.32
C TRP A 295 18.00 26.41 38.64
N ALA A 296 19.34 26.44 38.59
CA ALA A 296 20.16 26.64 39.79
C ALA A 296 19.92 28.03 40.42
N VAL A 297 19.63 29.03 39.59
CA VAL A 297 19.26 30.39 40.01
C VAL A 297 18.04 30.83 39.22
N ALA A 298 16.96 31.20 39.92
CA ALA A 298 15.70 31.61 39.32
C ALA A 298 15.91 32.69 38.21
N PRO A 299 15.25 32.53 37.05
CA PRO A 299 15.23 33.55 35.99
C PRO A 299 14.60 34.87 36.49
N PRO A 300 14.88 36.02 35.86
CA PRO A 300 14.30 37.30 36.27
C PRO A 300 12.77 37.33 36.07
N ALA A 301 12.08 38.22 36.78
CA ALA A 301 10.62 38.34 36.74
C ALA A 301 10.12 39.09 35.49
N PHE A 302 10.31 38.51 34.30
CA PHE A 302 9.92 39.09 33.01
C PHE A 302 8.99 38.15 32.23
N TYR A 303 8.20 38.70 31.29
CA TYR A 303 7.43 37.91 30.33
C TYR A 303 8.33 37.08 29.38
N ASP A 304 9.51 37.60 29.05
CA ASP A 304 10.54 37.01 28.19
C ASP A 304 11.79 36.59 29.01
N ALA A 305 11.57 36.08 30.22
CA ALA A 305 12.64 35.82 31.20
C ALA A 305 13.71 34.85 30.69
N TRP A 306 13.31 33.83 29.93
CA TRP A 306 14.21 32.87 29.32
C TRP A 306 13.59 32.29 28.05
N LYS A 307 14.43 31.67 27.22
CA LYS A 307 13.98 30.96 26.03
C LYS A 307 14.72 29.65 25.87
N MET A 308 14.09 28.74 25.15
CA MET A 308 14.67 27.44 24.84
C MET A 308 14.44 27.10 23.38
N THR A 309 15.47 26.55 22.74
CA THR A 309 15.40 25.99 21.40
C THR A 309 15.42 24.48 21.49
N TYR A 310 14.40 23.84 20.94
CA TYR A 310 14.19 22.41 21.05
C TYR A 310 13.41 21.85 19.87
N ARG A 311 13.39 20.52 19.79
CA ARG A 311 12.46 19.75 18.94
C ARG A 311 11.50 18.99 19.81
N TYR A 312 10.32 18.67 19.30
CA TYR A 312 9.40 17.77 19.97
C TYR A 312 8.95 16.67 19.00
N ALA A 313 8.58 15.54 19.57
CA ALA A 313 8.06 14.41 18.80
C ALA A 313 6.59 14.67 18.45
N VAL A 314 6.26 14.64 17.16
CA VAL A 314 4.90 14.73 16.64
C VAL A 314 4.55 13.39 16.00
N ALA A 315 3.37 12.86 16.29
CA ALA A 315 2.87 11.67 15.61
C ALA A 315 2.44 12.06 14.20
N ILE A 316 2.85 11.30 13.19
CA ILE A 316 2.35 11.46 11.83
C ILE A 316 0.88 11.02 11.86
N ALA A 317 -0.05 11.92 11.54
CA ALA A 317 -1.48 11.58 11.43
C ALA A 317 -2.05 12.19 10.15
N GLN A 318 -2.41 11.33 9.21
CA GLN A 318 -2.95 11.72 7.90
C GLN A 318 -4.33 11.10 7.70
N THR A 319 -5.30 11.92 7.31
CA THR A 319 -6.64 11.45 6.95
C THR A 319 -6.88 11.56 5.46
N SER A 320 -7.21 10.44 4.83
CA SER A 320 -7.62 10.32 3.43
C SER A 320 -9.13 10.09 3.35
N ARG A 321 -9.78 10.67 2.34
CA ARG A 321 -11.24 10.56 2.11
C ARG A 321 -11.54 10.22 0.66
N ASP A 322 -12.60 9.44 0.42
CA ASP A 322 -13.13 9.17 -0.92
C ASP A 322 -14.51 9.83 -1.12
N GLN A 323 -14.52 11.03 -1.70
CA GLN A 323 -15.74 11.84 -1.87
C GLN A 323 -16.80 11.18 -2.77
N PRO A 324 -16.45 10.52 -3.90
CA PRO A 324 -17.38 9.72 -4.68
C PRO A 324 -18.11 8.64 -3.86
N SER A 325 -17.39 7.85 -3.06
CA SER A 325 -18.01 6.84 -2.19
C SER A 325 -18.91 7.46 -1.13
N ILE A 326 -18.48 8.53 -0.44
CA ILE A 326 -19.30 9.24 0.55
C ILE A 326 -20.61 9.71 -0.08
N THR A 327 -20.54 10.24 -1.30
CA THR A 327 -21.72 10.70 -2.05
C THR A 327 -22.62 9.54 -2.45
N ALA A 328 -22.04 8.41 -2.88
CA ALA A 328 -22.79 7.22 -3.29
C ALA A 328 -23.54 6.55 -2.13
N TYR A 329 -22.95 6.51 -0.92
CA TYR A 329 -23.55 5.84 0.24
C TYR A 329 -24.20 6.80 1.25
N GLY A 330 -24.03 8.11 1.08
CA GLY A 330 -24.66 9.15 1.90
C GLY A 330 -24.17 9.24 3.35
N ARG A 331 -23.05 8.59 3.70
CA ARG A 331 -22.46 8.63 5.06
C ARG A 331 -20.96 8.36 5.04
N GLU A 332 -20.27 8.86 6.07
CA GLU A 332 -18.86 8.58 6.33
C GLU A 332 -18.70 7.30 7.17
N TYR A 333 -17.77 6.44 6.76
CA TYR A 333 -17.33 5.23 7.44
C TYR A 333 -15.84 5.36 7.72
N HIS A 334 -15.49 5.42 9.00
CA HIS A 334 -14.13 5.70 9.45
C HIS A 334 -13.37 4.42 9.78
N LYS A 335 -12.10 4.36 9.37
CA LYS A 335 -11.11 3.39 9.87
C LYS A 335 -9.88 4.13 10.37
N LYS A 336 -9.45 3.84 11.60
CA LYS A 336 -8.16 4.29 12.15
C LYS A 336 -7.16 3.15 12.02
N VAL A 337 -6.03 3.41 11.37
CA VAL A 337 -4.92 2.46 11.23
C VAL A 337 -3.71 3.03 11.95
N VAL A 338 -3.12 2.23 12.83
CA VAL A 338 -1.90 2.60 13.56
C VAL A 338 -0.75 1.76 13.01
N ASP A 339 0.16 2.41 12.31
CA ASP A 339 1.29 1.77 11.65
C ASP A 339 2.59 2.50 12.01
N LYS A 340 3.41 1.90 12.88
CA LYS A 340 4.66 2.50 13.35
C LYS A 340 5.77 2.47 12.30
N ASP A 341 5.58 1.74 11.21
CA ASP A 341 6.57 1.61 10.14
C ASP A 341 6.46 2.76 9.13
N VAL A 342 5.34 3.49 9.14
CA VAL A 342 5.14 4.71 8.35
C VAL A 342 5.92 5.88 8.95
N GLN A 343 6.97 6.32 8.26
CA GLN A 343 7.90 7.34 8.76
C GLN A 343 7.71 8.72 8.11
N SER A 344 6.83 8.85 7.11
CA SER A 344 6.55 10.12 6.45
C SER A 344 5.06 10.34 6.18
N PHE A 345 4.67 11.60 5.93
CA PHE A 345 3.29 11.95 5.59
C PHE A 345 2.87 11.36 4.23
N GLU A 346 3.78 11.32 3.27
CA GLU A 346 3.55 10.76 1.93
C GLU A 346 3.29 9.24 2.02
N GLN A 347 4.05 8.53 2.86
CA GLN A 347 3.79 7.11 3.12
C GLN A 347 2.42 6.89 3.79
N ALA A 348 2.06 7.75 4.76
CA ALA A 348 0.76 7.69 5.41
C ALA A 348 -0.39 7.95 4.42
N GLU A 349 -0.21 8.87 3.49
CA GLU A 349 -1.15 9.15 2.41
C GLU A 349 -1.29 7.96 1.47
N GLN A 350 -0.19 7.40 0.96
CA GLN A 350 -0.22 6.24 0.08
C GLN A 350 -0.93 5.05 0.74
N ARG A 351 -0.64 4.79 2.02
CA ARG A 351 -1.31 3.74 2.79
C ARG A 351 -2.80 4.02 2.97
N GLY A 352 -3.18 5.26 3.25
CA GLY A 352 -4.57 5.68 3.35
C GLY A 352 -5.33 5.51 2.03
N ARG A 353 -4.72 5.91 0.91
CA ARG A 353 -5.29 5.75 -0.44
C ARG A 353 -5.40 4.28 -0.84
N GLN A 354 -4.44 3.44 -0.47
CA GLN A 354 -4.52 2.00 -0.72
C GLN A 354 -5.77 1.40 -0.05
N ILE A 355 -5.97 1.68 1.25
CA ILE A 355 -7.13 1.16 1.98
C ILE A 355 -8.45 1.69 1.39
N LEU A 356 -8.48 2.96 0.99
CA LEU A 356 -9.65 3.52 0.29
C LEU A 356 -9.90 2.83 -1.05
N ASN A 357 -8.87 2.59 -1.86
CA ASN A 357 -9.03 1.89 -3.13
C ASN A 357 -9.58 0.47 -2.95
N GLU A 358 -9.20 -0.22 -1.87
CA GLU A 358 -9.66 -1.56 -1.52
C GLU A 358 -11.09 -1.57 -0.93
N GLN A 359 -11.45 -0.57 -0.12
CA GLN A 359 -12.64 -0.64 0.75
C GLN A 359 -13.67 0.46 0.52
N ALA A 360 -13.42 1.43 -0.36
CA ALA A 360 -14.36 2.54 -0.58
C ALA A 360 -15.65 2.10 -1.27
N ASN A 361 -15.67 0.97 -1.97
CA ASN A 361 -16.83 0.52 -2.73
C ASN A 361 -17.37 -0.83 -2.27
N VAL A 362 -18.65 -1.10 -2.57
CA VAL A 362 -19.27 -2.41 -2.35
C VAL A 362 -18.51 -3.44 -3.17
N LYS A 363 -17.92 -4.41 -2.47
CA LYS A 363 -17.20 -5.52 -3.10
C LYS A 363 -18.18 -6.37 -3.89
N THR A 364 -17.91 -6.54 -5.17
CA THR A 364 -18.70 -7.40 -6.06
C THR A 364 -17.92 -8.67 -6.30
N ILE A 365 -18.54 -9.84 -6.09
CA ILE A 365 -17.89 -11.14 -6.28
C ILE A 365 -18.73 -11.94 -7.27
N LEU A 366 -18.10 -12.37 -8.36
CA LEU A 366 -18.65 -13.30 -9.33
C LEU A 366 -17.96 -14.65 -9.15
N SER A 367 -18.72 -15.73 -9.18
CA SER A 367 -18.17 -17.07 -9.34
C SER A 367 -18.83 -17.74 -10.53
N LEU A 368 -18.03 -18.32 -11.42
CA LEU A 368 -18.52 -18.97 -12.63
C LEU A 368 -17.59 -20.10 -13.05
N LYS A 369 -18.08 -20.95 -13.94
CA LYS A 369 -17.29 -22.03 -14.56
C LYS A 369 -17.26 -21.89 -16.07
N HIS A 370 -16.14 -22.22 -16.69
CA HIS A 370 -16.00 -22.32 -18.15
C HIS A 370 -14.99 -23.41 -18.54
N ASN A 371 -14.96 -23.76 -19.83
CA ASN A 371 -14.05 -24.78 -20.37
C ASN A 371 -12.97 -24.18 -21.29
N GLN A 372 -12.94 -22.85 -21.43
CA GLN A 372 -11.97 -22.15 -22.27
C GLN A 372 -10.63 -21.98 -21.54
N ASP A 373 -9.54 -22.37 -22.20
CA ASP A 373 -8.16 -22.21 -21.70
C ASP A 373 -7.62 -20.80 -21.99
N GLY A 374 -6.63 -20.35 -21.21
CA GLY A 374 -5.92 -19.09 -21.40
C GLY A 374 -6.31 -17.97 -20.41
N ALA A 375 -7.17 -18.24 -19.43
CA ALA A 375 -7.46 -17.32 -18.33
C ALA A 375 -6.37 -17.45 -17.26
N VAL A 376 -5.78 -16.31 -16.86
CA VAL A 376 -4.76 -16.25 -15.82
C VAL A 376 -5.21 -15.31 -14.72
N VAL A 377 -4.86 -15.65 -13.48
CA VAL A 377 -5.09 -14.81 -12.30
C VAL A 377 -4.48 -13.42 -12.49
N GLY A 378 -5.17 -12.38 -12.02
CA GLY A 378 -4.74 -10.98 -12.16
C GLY A 378 -5.18 -10.30 -13.45
N GLN A 379 -5.59 -11.07 -14.47
CA GLN A 379 -6.16 -10.51 -15.68
C GLN A 379 -7.58 -9.97 -15.45
N ARG A 380 -7.95 -8.95 -16.21
CA ARG A 380 -9.28 -8.39 -16.32
C ARG A 380 -10.04 -9.15 -17.40
N GLN A 381 -11.14 -9.75 -17.00
CA GLN A 381 -12.02 -10.57 -17.80
C GLN A 381 -13.34 -9.82 -17.99
N LYS A 382 -13.77 -9.58 -19.23
CA LYS A 382 -15.11 -9.04 -19.46
C LYS A 382 -16.13 -10.15 -19.19
N VAL A 383 -17.16 -9.81 -18.43
CA VAL A 383 -18.30 -10.70 -18.17
C VAL A 383 -19.59 -9.97 -18.52
N THR A 384 -20.38 -10.59 -19.40
CA THR A 384 -21.72 -10.13 -19.77
C THR A 384 -22.76 -11.10 -19.23
N HIS A 385 -23.74 -10.57 -18.50
CA HIS A 385 -24.89 -11.32 -18.01
C HIS A 385 -26.17 -10.46 -18.04
N ALA A 386 -27.08 -10.79 -18.96
CA ALA A 386 -28.29 -9.99 -19.22
C ALA A 386 -29.27 -9.95 -18.03
N LEU A 387 -29.49 -11.08 -17.35
CA LEU A 387 -30.45 -11.14 -16.23
C LEU A 387 -30.04 -10.30 -15.00
N PHE A 388 -28.73 -10.21 -14.72
CA PHE A 388 -28.20 -9.39 -13.63
C PHE A 388 -27.80 -7.97 -14.08
N GLY A 389 -27.94 -7.66 -15.39
CA GLY A 389 -27.55 -6.37 -15.95
C GLY A 389 -26.04 -6.09 -15.84
N LEU A 390 -25.21 -7.14 -15.90
CA LEU A 390 -23.76 -7.02 -15.82
C LEU A 390 -23.17 -6.93 -17.23
N ASP A 391 -22.42 -5.86 -17.49
CA ASP A 391 -21.59 -5.69 -18.69
C ASP A 391 -20.36 -4.88 -18.28
N GLY A 392 -19.27 -5.58 -17.93
CA GLY A 392 -18.08 -4.92 -17.41
C GLY A 392 -16.89 -5.85 -17.25
N TYR A 393 -15.75 -5.25 -16.93
CA TYR A 393 -14.49 -5.94 -16.65
C TYR A 393 -14.34 -6.24 -15.16
N TYR A 394 -14.01 -7.47 -14.85
CA TYR A 394 -13.77 -7.95 -13.49
C TYR A 394 -12.40 -8.60 -13.42
N THR A 395 -11.68 -8.44 -12.31
CA THR A 395 -10.35 -9.03 -12.15
C THR A 395 -10.47 -10.48 -11.69
N ILE A 396 -9.75 -11.40 -12.33
CA ILE A 396 -9.69 -12.81 -11.92
C ILE A 396 -8.89 -12.90 -10.61
N SER A 397 -9.59 -13.07 -9.49
CA SER A 397 -8.99 -13.16 -8.16
C SER A 397 -8.59 -14.59 -7.79
N LYS A 398 -9.26 -15.60 -8.36
CA LYS A 398 -8.91 -17.01 -8.16
C LYS A 398 -9.33 -17.81 -9.38
N ILE A 399 -8.49 -18.74 -9.79
CA ILE A 399 -8.83 -19.76 -10.78
C ILE A 399 -8.47 -21.14 -10.24
N ARG A 400 -9.40 -22.08 -10.40
CA ARG A 400 -9.19 -23.49 -10.10
C ARG A 400 -9.42 -24.29 -11.36
N MET A 401 -8.39 -24.99 -11.83
CA MET A 401 -8.46 -25.87 -12.97
C MET A 401 -8.62 -27.31 -12.48
N ILE A 402 -9.66 -28.00 -12.95
CA ILE A 402 -9.93 -29.41 -12.63
C ILE A 402 -10.03 -30.19 -13.93
N PHE A 403 -9.27 -31.28 -14.05
CA PHE A 403 -9.42 -32.18 -15.18
C PHE A 403 -10.58 -33.14 -14.95
N ARG A 404 -11.53 -33.18 -15.89
CA ARG A 404 -12.63 -34.16 -15.88
C ARG A 404 -12.29 -35.34 -16.81
N ARG A 405 -12.94 -36.49 -16.59
CA ARG A 405 -12.76 -37.76 -17.35
C ARG A 405 -12.90 -37.63 -18.89
N SER A 406 -13.43 -36.52 -19.39
CA SER A 406 -13.57 -36.21 -20.82
C SER A 406 -12.34 -35.55 -21.47
N SER A 407 -11.18 -35.51 -20.81
CA SER A 407 -9.95 -34.82 -21.29
C SER A 407 -10.12 -33.31 -21.54
N THR A 408 -11.14 -32.72 -20.90
CA THR A 408 -11.44 -31.29 -20.93
C THR A 408 -11.17 -30.73 -19.53
N ALA A 409 -10.44 -29.62 -19.48
CA ALA A 409 -10.23 -28.87 -18.25
C ALA A 409 -11.46 -28.00 -17.97
N GLU A 410 -11.97 -28.07 -16.75
CA GLU A 410 -13.00 -27.17 -16.22
C GLU A 410 -12.30 -26.12 -15.36
N TYR A 411 -12.56 -24.85 -15.64
CA TYR A 411 -12.01 -23.70 -14.92
C TYR A 411 -13.11 -23.10 -14.04
N ILE A 412 -12.87 -23.04 -12.74
CA ILE A 412 -13.73 -22.39 -11.76
C ILE A 412 -13.08 -21.06 -11.42
N CYS A 413 -13.69 -19.97 -11.88
CA CYS A 413 -13.18 -18.62 -11.72
C CYS A 413 -13.95 -17.90 -10.62
N THR A 414 -13.21 -17.22 -9.75
CA THR A 414 -13.75 -16.18 -8.87
C THR A 414 -13.22 -14.85 -9.38
N LEU A 415 -14.13 -13.93 -9.67
CA LEU A 415 -13.82 -12.60 -10.17
C LEU A 415 -14.30 -11.56 -9.16
N ALA A 416 -13.48 -10.54 -8.94
CA ALA A 416 -13.82 -9.41 -8.09
C ALA A 416 -14.08 -8.16 -8.92
N GLY A 417 -15.15 -7.45 -8.59
CA GLY A 417 -15.45 -6.10 -9.05
C GLY A 417 -15.11 -5.10 -7.95
N SER A 418 -14.42 -4.03 -8.37
CA SER A 418 -13.66 -3.03 -7.59
C SER A 418 -12.33 -3.54 -7.01
N HIS A 419 -11.27 -3.19 -7.73
CA HIS A 419 -9.82 -3.34 -7.50
C HIS A 419 -9.18 -4.75 -7.48
N PRO A 420 -7.97 -4.93 -8.07
CA PRO A 420 -7.24 -6.20 -8.11
C PRO A 420 -6.73 -6.72 -6.75
N ASN A 421 -6.59 -5.88 -5.72
CA ASN A 421 -5.76 -6.20 -4.54
C ASN A 421 -6.53 -6.65 -3.30
N ASP A 422 -7.45 -7.58 -3.51
CA ASP A 422 -8.23 -8.20 -2.45
C ASP A 422 -7.44 -9.32 -1.73
N ASP A 423 -6.47 -8.97 -0.91
CA ASP A 423 -5.82 -9.95 -0.02
C ASP A 423 -6.70 -10.24 1.21
N ILE A 424 -7.34 -11.41 1.21
CA ILE A 424 -8.20 -11.90 2.29
C ILE A 424 -7.37 -12.21 3.56
N LEU A 425 -6.05 -12.43 3.44
CA LEU A 425 -5.19 -12.82 4.56
C LEU A 425 -4.82 -11.65 5.48
N ASP A 426 -4.69 -10.43 4.96
CA ASP A 426 -4.41 -9.22 5.76
C ASP A 426 -5.58 -8.89 6.72
N ASN A 427 -6.81 -9.32 6.38
CA ASN A 427 -7.99 -9.18 7.27
C ASN A 427 -7.94 -10.09 8.52
N LEU A 428 -7.29 -11.26 8.44
CA LEU A 428 -7.12 -12.14 9.60
C LEU A 428 -5.93 -11.71 10.49
N ARG A 429 -4.91 -11.07 9.90
CA ARG A 429 -3.78 -10.49 10.65
C ARG A 429 -4.14 -9.17 11.36
N GLU A 430 -5.00 -8.33 10.79
CA GLU A 430 -5.48 -7.10 11.46
C GLU A 430 -6.43 -7.36 12.62
N LEU A 431 -7.27 -8.40 12.57
CA LEU A 431 -8.13 -8.80 13.70
C LEU A 431 -7.32 -9.20 14.94
N ASN A 432 -6.11 -9.75 14.76
CA ASN A 432 -5.21 -10.09 15.86
C ASN A 432 -4.42 -8.87 16.38
N ARG A 433 -4.38 -7.75 15.64
CA ARG A 433 -3.75 -6.47 16.05
C ARG A 433 -4.71 -5.50 16.74
N LEU A 434 -6.02 -5.68 16.59
CA LEU A 434 -7.07 -4.83 17.21
C LEU A 434 -7.21 -4.98 18.74
N VAL A 435 -6.34 -5.76 19.41
CA VAL A 435 -6.33 -5.89 20.88
C VAL A 435 -5.68 -4.68 21.57
N ASN A 436 -4.99 -3.79 20.84
CA ASN A 436 -4.40 -2.58 21.42
C ASN A 436 -5.21 -1.34 21.04
N PHE A 437 -6.31 -1.10 21.76
CA PHE A 437 -6.99 0.19 21.76
C PHE A 437 -6.02 1.25 22.30
N HIS A 438 -5.53 2.13 21.43
CA HIS A 438 -4.75 3.29 21.84
C HIS A 438 -5.70 4.50 21.94
N GLU A 439 -5.88 5.02 23.16
CA GLU A 439 -6.64 6.26 23.39
C GLU A 439 -6.05 7.41 22.56
N SER A 440 -6.92 8.16 21.87
CA SER A 440 -6.56 9.35 21.12
C SER A 440 -5.99 10.41 22.05
N ASN A 441 -4.75 10.84 21.81
CA ASN A 441 -4.12 11.92 22.56
C ASN A 441 -4.56 13.28 21.96
N PRO A 442 -5.04 14.25 22.77
CA PRO A 442 -5.44 15.58 22.26
C PRO A 442 -4.34 16.38 21.54
N ASP A 443 -3.08 15.96 21.61
CA ASP A 443 -1.95 16.62 20.93
C ASP A 443 -1.70 16.11 19.47
N GLU A 444 -2.59 15.28 18.93
CA GLU A 444 -2.48 14.71 17.57
C GLU A 444 -2.80 15.77 16.49
N GLN A 445 -1.77 16.31 15.82
CA GLN A 445 -1.97 17.19 14.66
C GLN A 445 -2.39 16.36 13.45
N THR A 446 -3.68 16.44 13.09
CA THR A 446 -4.23 15.71 11.94
C THR A 446 -4.18 16.59 10.71
N PHE A 447 -3.49 16.15 9.66
CA PHE A 447 -3.61 16.75 8.33
C PHE A 447 -4.75 16.06 7.55
N GLN A 448 -5.61 16.86 6.92
CA GLN A 448 -6.73 16.38 6.11
C GLN A 448 -6.49 16.73 4.64
N LEU A 449 -6.55 15.74 3.76
CA LEU A 449 -6.47 15.94 2.32
C LEU A 449 -7.86 15.75 1.70
N PHE A 450 -8.26 16.68 0.84
CA PHE A 450 -9.49 16.59 0.06
C PHE A 450 -9.13 16.16 -1.36
N SER A 451 -9.65 15.01 -1.82
CA SER A 451 -9.68 14.70 -3.25
C SER A 451 -10.86 15.47 -3.87
N LEU A 452 -10.54 16.55 -4.58
CA LEU A 452 -11.49 17.29 -5.39
C LEU A 452 -11.31 16.85 -6.85
N ASP A 453 -12.30 16.17 -7.42
CA ASP A 453 -12.43 16.00 -8.87
C ASP A 453 -12.95 17.32 -9.46
N GLU A 454 -12.10 18.34 -9.50
CA GLU A 454 -12.38 19.55 -10.27
C GLU A 454 -11.53 19.57 -11.53
N SER A 455 -12.06 19.03 -12.63
CA SER A 455 -11.61 19.46 -13.95
C SER A 455 -12.13 20.88 -14.18
N MET A 456 -11.36 21.88 -13.75
CA MET A 456 -11.61 23.26 -14.17
C MET A 456 -11.26 23.39 -15.66
N ALA A 457 -12.26 23.25 -16.53
CA ALA A 457 -12.17 23.74 -17.89
C ALA A 457 -12.14 25.27 -17.84
N LEU A 458 -10.95 25.86 -17.86
CA LEU A 458 -10.77 27.29 -18.12
C LEU A 458 -11.17 27.56 -19.57
N ALA A 459 -12.46 27.76 -19.80
CA ALA A 459 -12.93 28.39 -21.01
C ALA A 459 -12.48 29.86 -20.96
N HIS A 460 -11.31 30.14 -21.53
CA HIS A 460 -10.89 31.49 -21.83
C HIS A 460 -11.73 32.00 -23.00
N ALA A 461 -13.01 32.29 -22.76
CA ALA A 461 -13.83 33.08 -23.66
C ALA A 461 -13.42 34.54 -23.47
N THR A 462 -12.44 35.00 -24.25
CA THR A 462 -12.24 36.43 -24.45
C THR A 462 -13.50 36.96 -25.13
N PRO A 463 -14.27 37.88 -24.51
CA PRO A 463 -15.34 38.53 -25.23
C PRO A 463 -14.69 39.35 -26.34
N ILE A 464 -14.85 38.90 -27.59
CA ILE A 464 -14.56 39.72 -28.76
C ILE A 464 -15.49 40.92 -28.65
N ALA A 465 -14.92 42.08 -28.32
CA ALA A 465 -15.62 43.35 -28.34
C ALA A 465 -16.28 43.51 -29.71
N GLY A 466 -17.59 43.77 -29.69
CA GLY A 466 -18.37 44.03 -30.88
C GLY A 466 -17.69 45.06 -31.77
N THR A 467 -17.66 44.77 -33.06
CA THR A 467 -17.16 45.64 -34.10
C THR A 467 -17.93 46.96 -34.03
N GLU A 468 -17.29 48.03 -33.53
CA GLU A 468 -17.84 49.37 -33.66
C GLU A 468 -17.90 49.71 -35.15
N THR A 469 -19.12 49.90 -35.64
CA THR A 469 -19.38 50.52 -36.94
C THR A 469 -18.84 51.95 -36.89
N THR A 470 -17.84 52.21 -37.73
CA THR A 470 -17.31 53.53 -38.05
C THR A 470 -18.46 54.50 -38.35
N GLN A 471 -18.73 55.42 -37.43
CA GLN A 471 -19.43 56.66 -37.74
C GLN A 471 -18.39 57.75 -38.01
N ASP A 472 -18.47 58.31 -39.21
CA ASP A 472 -17.65 59.43 -39.68
C ASP A 472 -17.88 60.67 -38.81
N TYR A 473 -16.86 61.02 -38.00
CA TYR A 473 -16.81 62.32 -37.35
C TYR A 473 -16.50 63.40 -38.39
N THR A 474 -17.54 64.10 -38.84
CA THR A 474 -17.39 65.34 -39.60
C THR A 474 -17.20 66.52 -38.63
N TRP A 475 -16.00 67.10 -38.65
CA TRP A 475 -15.71 68.36 -37.96
C TRP A 475 -16.28 69.51 -38.81
N GLY A 476 -17.41 70.06 -38.39
CA GLY A 476 -18.06 71.18 -39.06
C GLY A 476 -18.69 72.12 -38.05
N ALA A 477 -18.21 73.37 -38.03
CA ALA A 477 -18.78 74.45 -37.25
C ALA A 477 -20.15 74.85 -37.81
N SER A 478 -21.20 74.83 -36.98
CA SER A 478 -22.23 75.87 -36.90
C SER A 478 -23.42 75.39 -36.08
N GLY A 479 -23.97 76.31 -35.29
CA GLY A 479 -25.41 76.31 -35.01
C GLY A 479 -25.84 75.74 -33.67
N SER A 480 -25.91 76.64 -32.70
CA SER A 480 -26.98 76.73 -31.69
C SER A 480 -27.28 75.50 -30.83
N GLY A 481 -26.84 75.61 -29.57
CA GLY A 481 -27.63 75.20 -28.42
C GLY A 481 -27.58 73.71 -28.12
N LYS A 482 -26.76 73.35 -27.13
CA LYS A 482 -27.19 72.55 -25.98
C LYS A 482 -26.05 72.52 -24.96
N ASP A 483 -26.39 73.01 -23.78
CA ASP A 483 -25.50 73.28 -22.67
C ASP A 483 -24.83 72.02 -22.13
N LEU A 484 -23.52 72.11 -21.90
CA LEU A 484 -22.76 71.17 -21.08
C LEU A 484 -23.02 71.53 -19.61
N ASP A 485 -24.03 70.91 -19.02
CA ASP A 485 -24.38 71.08 -17.61
C ASP A 485 -23.51 70.13 -16.75
N TRP A 486 -22.51 70.69 -16.06
CA TRP A 486 -21.68 69.97 -15.10
C TRP A 486 -22.26 70.16 -13.69
N SER A 487 -23.22 69.31 -13.30
CA SER A 487 -23.80 69.32 -11.96
C SER A 487 -22.84 68.70 -10.93
N LEU A 488 -22.00 69.53 -10.30
CA LEU A 488 -21.31 69.21 -9.04
C LEU A 488 -22.26 69.50 -7.87
N GLY A 489 -22.65 68.46 -7.14
CA GLY A 489 -23.60 68.52 -6.03
C GLY A 489 -23.09 69.30 -4.82
N THR A 490 -24.01 70.07 -4.20
CA THR A 490 -23.85 70.80 -2.94
C THR A 490 -24.20 69.95 -1.72
N TRP A 491 -23.46 70.17 -0.64
CA TRP A 491 -23.68 69.64 0.71
C TRP A 491 -24.87 70.31 1.41
N ALA A 492 -25.61 69.52 2.19
CA ALA A 492 -26.40 69.95 3.34
C ALA A 492 -26.18 68.97 4.49
#